data_AF-A0A1Q3UYK5-F1
#
_entry.id   AF-A0A1Q3UYK5-F1
#
_cell.length_a   1.000
_cell.length_b   1.000
_cell.length_c   1.000
_cell.angle_alpha   90.00
_cell.angle_beta   90.00
_cell.angle_gamma   90.00
#
_symmetry.space_group_name_H-M   'P 1'
#
loop_
_entity.id
_entity.type
_entity.pdbx_description
1 polymer ?
#
loop_
_entity_poly.entity_id
_entity_poly.type
_entity_poly.pdbx_seq_one_letter_code
_entity_poly.pdbx_strand_id
1 'polypeptide(L)' 'MPYELRLGGETRTFETEEDAVACARDLIRANADAQPEIRDLSTGHAVAPGATAKSRDELANKVGF' A
#
# COMPACT_ATOMS: atom_id res chain seq x y z
N MET A 1 1.03 -13.82 -9.70
CA MET A 1 0.98 -12.45 -9.13
C MET A 1 -0.13 -12.41 -8.09
N PRO A 2 0.16 -12.76 -6.83
CA PRO A 2 -0.85 -12.85 -5.79
C PRO A 2 -1.31 -11.52 -5.20
N TYR A 3 -0.67 -10.38 -5.45
CA TYR A 3 -1.09 -9.10 -4.84
C TYR A 3 -1.54 -8.09 -5.90
N GLU A 4 -2.53 -7.28 -5.55
CA GLU A 4 -3.12 -6.23 -6.39
C GLU A 4 -3.16 -4.92 -5.60
N LEU A 5 -2.58 -3.86 -6.14
CA LEU A 5 -2.64 -2.50 -5.62
C LEU A 5 -3.57 -1.66 -6.49
N ARG A 6 -4.58 -1.06 -5.88
CA ARG A 6 -5.53 -0.16 -6.54
C ARG A 6 -5.31 1.25 -6.04
N LEU A 7 -5.12 2.20 -6.95
CA LEU A 7 -4.99 3.61 -6.62
C LEU A 7 -5.72 4.46 -7.66
N GLY A 8 -6.76 5.20 -7.24
CA GLY A 8 -7.38 6.23 -8.08
C GLY A 8 -7.92 5.75 -9.44
N GLY A 9 -8.25 4.45 -9.57
CA GLY A 9 -8.69 3.83 -10.82
C GLY A 9 -7.60 3.07 -11.58
N GLU A 10 -6.33 3.24 -11.23
CA GLU A 10 -5.24 2.39 -11.72
C GLU A 10 -5.09 1.14 -10.84
N THR A 11 -4.77 0.02 -11.48
CA THR A 11 -4.55 -1.26 -10.81
C THR A 11 -3.18 -1.82 -11.21
N ARG A 12 -2.36 -2.20 -10.24
CA ARG A 12 -1.02 -2.79 -10.44
C ARG A 12 -0.94 -4.12 -9.71
N THR A 13 -0.33 -5.12 -10.33
CA THR A 13 -0.20 -6.47 -9.74
C THR A 13 1.24 -6.77 -9.37
N PHE A 14 1.45 -7.42 -8.22
CA PHE A 14 2.75 -7.75 -7.67
C PHE A 14 2.86 -9.23 -7.31
N GLU A 15 4.10 -9.72 -7.27
CA GLU A 15 4.38 -11.10 -6.88
C GLU A 15 4.45 -11.30 -5.37
N THR A 16 4.86 -10.25 -4.65
CA THR A 16 5.04 -10.26 -3.20
C THR A 16 4.26 -9.12 -2.54
N GLU A 17 3.92 -9.29 -1.25
CA GLU A 17 3.29 -8.24 -0.45
C GLU A 17 4.23 -7.04 -0.30
N GLU A 18 5.52 -7.31 -0.08
CA GLU A 18 6.54 -6.30 0.18
C GLU A 18 6.69 -5.32 -0.99
N ASP A 19 6.67 -5.82 -2.24
CA ASP A 19 6.70 -4.99 -3.45
C ASP A 19 5.43 -4.11 -3.56
N ALA A 20 4.26 -4.68 -3.27
CA ALA A 20 3.00 -3.94 -3.30
C ALA A 20 2.98 -2.83 -2.25
N VAL A 21 3.46 -3.11 -1.03
CA VAL A 21 3.56 -2.14 0.06
C VAL A 21 4.62 -1.08 -0.24
N ALA A 22 5.77 -1.44 -0.80
CA ALA A 22 6.80 -0.49 -1.20
C ALA A 22 6.26 0.50 -2.26
N CYS A 23 5.54 0.00 -3.26
CA CYS A 23 4.90 0.84 -4.27
C CYS A 23 3.80 1.74 -3.68
N ALA A 24 2.95 1.21 -2.79
CA ALA A 24 1.95 2.02 -2.08
C ALA A 24 2.58 3.17 -1.30
N ARG A 25 3.68 2.90 -0.60
CA ARG A 25 4.41 3.92 0.18
C ARG A 25 4.99 5.01 -0.71
N ASP A 26 5.54 4.64 -1.86
CA ASP A 26 6.08 5.60 -2.82
C ASP A 26 4.96 6.50 -3.38
N LEU A 27 3.80 5.92 -3.68
CA LEU A 27 2.63 6.65 -4.16
C LEU A 27 2.06 7.62 -3.10
N ILE A 28 2.01 7.23 -1.83
CA ILE A 28 1.61 8.11 -0.72
C ILE A 28 2.62 9.24 -0.50
N ARG A 29 3.91 8.97 -0.71
CA ARG A 29 4.95 10.00 -0.64
C ARG A 29 4.86 11.00 -1.79
N ALA A 30 4.57 10.52 -3.00
CA ALA A 30 4.38 11.36 -4.16
C ALA A 30 3.07 12.16 -4.09
N ASN A 31 2.03 11.60 -3.48
CA ASN A 31 0.73 12.22 -3.30
C ASN A 31 0.14 11.86 -1.94
N ALA A 32 0.12 12.81 -1.00
CA ALA A 32 -0.33 12.57 0.37
C ALA A 32 -1.82 12.20 0.51
N ASP A 33 -2.62 12.53 -0.51
CA ASP A 33 -4.04 12.18 -0.63
C ASP A 33 -4.28 10.85 -1.36
N ALA A 34 -3.22 10.18 -1.83
CA ALA A 34 -3.31 8.85 -2.41
C ALA A 34 -3.83 7.85 -1.36
N GLN A 35 -4.88 7.10 -1.73
CA GLN A 35 -5.41 6.00 -0.95
C GLN A 35 -5.17 4.67 -1.69
N PRO A 36 -3.95 4.12 -1.64
CA PRO A 36 -3.69 2.82 -2.24
C PRO A 36 -4.36 1.70 -1.42
N GLU A 37 -5.11 0.84 -2.08
CA GLU A 37 -5.72 -0.37 -1.50
C GLU A 37 -4.93 -1.59 -1.99
N ILE A 38 -4.43 -2.43 -1.07
CA ILE A 38 -3.70 -3.66 -1.42
C ILE A 38 -4.60 -4.86 -1.12
N ARG A 39 -4.83 -5.69 -2.13
CA ARG A 39 -5.58 -6.94 -2.08
C ARG A 39 -4.67 -8.12 -2.36
N ASP A 40 -4.81 -9.17 -1.58
CA ASP A 40 -4.23 -10.46 -1.89
C ASP A 40 -5.25 -11.30 -2.67
N LEU A 41 -4.91 -11.60 -3.92
CA LEU A 41 -5.65 -12.43 -4.85
C LEU A 41 -5.56 -13.92 -4.51
N SER A 42 -4.59 -14.36 -3.71
CA SER A 42 -4.48 -15.77 -3.29
C SER A 42 -5.52 -16.15 -2.24
N THR A 43 -5.80 -15.23 -1.33
CA THR A 43 -6.70 -15.39 -0.19
C THR A 43 -8.01 -14.63 -0.38
N GLY A 44 -8.06 -13.71 -1.35
CA GLY A 44 -9.21 -12.83 -1.60
C GLY A 44 -9.40 -11.77 -0.53
N HIS A 45 -8.45 -11.60 0.38
CA HIS A 45 -8.51 -10.65 1.50
C HIS A 45 -7.74 -9.37 1.20
N ALA A 46 -8.25 -8.24 1.69
CA ALA A 46 -7.47 -7.00 1.71
C ALA A 46 -6.34 -7.14 2.73
N VAL A 47 -5.10 -7.06 2.26
CA VAL A 47 -3.90 -7.19 3.10
C VAL A 47 -3.78 -5.98 4.02
N ALA A 48 -4.15 -4.81 3.52
CA ALA A 48 -4.20 -3.59 4.30
C ALA A 48 -5.39 -2.73 3.85
N PRO A 49 -6.36 -2.42 4.75
CA PRO A 49 -7.22 -1.27 4.54
C PRO A 49 -6.29 -0.05 4.52
N GLY A 50 -6.20 0.58 3.36
CA GLY A 50 -5.05 1.36 2.88
C GLY A 50 -4.33 2.13 3.97
N ALA A 51 -3.01 1.91 4.07
CA ALA A 51 -2.04 2.63 4.90
C ALA A 51 -2.70 3.67 5.81
N THR A 52 -3.37 3.20 6.86
CA THR A 52 -4.17 4.08 7.70
C THR A 52 -3.24 5.11 8.33
N ALA A 53 -3.76 6.27 8.71
CA ALA A 53 -2.98 7.30 9.39
C ALA A 53 -2.15 6.76 10.57
N LYS A 54 -2.52 5.62 11.18
CA LYS A 54 -1.71 4.88 12.15
C LYS A 54 -0.43 4.29 11.57
N SER A 55 -0.46 3.67 10.39
CA SER A 55 0.74 3.25 9.69
C SER A 55 1.60 4.44 9.26
N ARG A 56 1.01 5.61 9.00
CA ARG A 56 1.75 6.86 8.71
C ARG A 56 2.54 7.32 9.94
N ASP A 57 1.94 7.24 11.13
CA ASP A 57 2.56 7.63 12.40
C ASP A 57 3.64 6.62 12.86
N GLU A 58 3.39 5.32 12.69
CA GLU A 58 4.38 4.26 12.95
C GLU A 58 5.55 4.31 11.96
N LEU A 59 5.31 4.72 10.71
CA LEU A 59 6.37 4.92 9.73
C LEU A 59 7.19 6.19 10.01
N ALA A 60 6.53 7.29 10.41
CA ALA A 60 7.19 8.54 10.75
C ALA A 60 8.11 8.38 11.96
N ASN A 61 7.63 7.71 13.03
CA ASN A 61 8.42 7.42 14.22
C ASN A 61 9.63 6.51 13.94
N LYS A 62 9.55 5.60 12.96
CA LYS A 62 10.62 4.65 12.66
C LYS A 62 11.71 5.20 11.72
N VAL A 63 11.40 6.24 10.94
CA VAL A 63 12.32 6.81 9.95
C VAL A 63 13.09 8.03 10.50
N GLY A 64 12.69 8.57 11.66
CA GLY A 64 13.41 9.67 12.31
C GLY A 64 13.28 10.97 11.52
N PHE A 65 12.20 11.68 11.77
CA PHE A 65 12.15 13.13 11.57
C PHE A 65 12.39 13.83 12.92
#